data_AF-A0A6L4AUZ6-F1
#
_entry.id   AF-A0A6L4AUZ6-F1
#
_cell.length_a   1.000
_cell.length_b   1.000
_cell.length_c   1.000
_cell.angle_alpha   90.00
_cell.angle_beta   90.00
_cell.angle_gamma   90.00
#
_symmetry.space_group_name_H-M   'P 1'
#
loop_
_entity.id
_entity.type
_entity.pdbx_description
1 polymer ?
#
loop_
_entity_poly.entity_id
_entity_poly.type
_entity_poly.pdbx_seq_one_letter_code
_entity_poly.pdbx_strand_id
1 'polypeptide(L)'
;PVTAFEEQLAEGLPYLADAAGRARFHFTVPPGEAPRFAALLAGAGARLAPGLAPEVVFSEQNRATDTLCLDEAGLPARTAGGDLLLRPAGHGALLGNLAATGGDLVVIKNIDNILPRQRHAEIARWKLILAGLAVEQLAAASGRAAQRPLRVCGVVANSGEPGGGPFWVAGKDGRATPQIVEASQVAAGDPAQLALFAAATHFNPVDLVAALRRPDGGAWELGDFVDARTAFVSTKSDGGQSLRVLERPGLWNGAMAGWRTIFVEVPASTFAPVKTVLDLLRPEHATSG
;
A
#
# COMPACT_ATOMS: atom_id res chain seq x y z
N PRO A 1 10.84 5.59 23.77
CA PRO A 1 10.13 4.57 22.94
C PRO A 1 10.36 4.92 21.47
N VAL A 2 10.63 3.93 20.62
CA VAL A 2 10.81 4.15 19.18
C VAL A 2 9.43 4.09 18.52
N THR A 3 9.14 5.04 17.65
CA THR A 3 7.87 5.11 16.90
C THR A 3 7.92 4.24 15.65
N ALA A 4 6.76 3.83 15.14
CA ALA A 4 6.66 3.14 13.84
C ALA A 4 7.31 3.97 12.71
N PHE A 5 7.16 5.29 12.77
CA PHE A 5 7.82 6.22 11.84
C PHE A 5 9.35 6.09 11.86
N GLU A 6 9.97 6.09 13.05
CA GLU A 6 11.42 5.95 13.20
C GLU A 6 11.93 4.58 12.75
N GLU A 7 11.20 3.50 13.02
CA GLU A 7 11.57 2.16 12.53
C GLU A 7 11.49 2.05 11.01
N GLN A 8 10.51 2.69 10.37
CA GLN A 8 10.38 2.68 8.91
C GLN A 8 11.52 3.46 8.24
N LEU A 9 11.98 4.55 8.86
CA LEU A 9 13.19 5.24 8.42
C LEU A 9 14.39 4.29 8.52
N ALA A 10 14.63 3.70 9.70
CA ALA A 10 15.76 2.80 9.91
C ALA A 10 15.75 1.59 8.95
N GLU A 11 14.59 0.99 8.72
CA GLU A 11 14.41 -0.14 7.80
C GLU A 11 14.67 0.26 6.35
N GLY A 12 14.23 1.46 5.93
CA GLY A 12 14.34 1.92 4.54
C GLY A 12 15.74 2.32 4.11
N LEU A 13 16.55 2.80 5.06
CA LEU A 13 17.89 3.31 4.80
C LEU A 13 18.79 2.37 3.97
N PRO A 14 18.90 1.06 4.26
CA PRO A 14 19.78 0.14 3.54
C PRO A 14 19.41 -0.12 2.07
N TYR A 15 18.16 0.15 1.66
CA TYR A 15 17.69 -0.12 0.29
C TYR A 15 17.21 1.12 -0.47
N LEU A 16 17.11 2.29 0.18
CA LEU A 16 16.75 3.56 -0.46
C LEU A 16 17.92 4.53 -0.62
N ALA A 17 19.02 4.33 0.12
CA ALA A 17 20.18 5.21 0.03
C ALA A 17 20.84 5.15 -1.34
N ASP A 18 21.00 6.31 -1.99
CA ASP A 18 21.75 6.45 -3.23
C ASP A 18 23.27 6.43 -2.98
N ALA A 19 24.07 6.49 -4.05
CA ALA A 19 25.53 6.50 -3.96
C ALA A 19 26.10 7.73 -3.21
N ALA A 20 25.27 8.78 -2.99
CA ALA A 20 25.62 9.95 -2.19
C ALA A 20 25.10 9.86 -0.73
N GLY A 21 24.54 8.71 -0.33
CA GLY A 21 24.01 8.48 1.02
C GLY A 21 22.64 9.14 1.28
N ARG A 22 21.94 9.60 0.23
CA ARG A 22 20.60 10.20 0.36
C ARG A 22 19.54 9.13 0.20
N ALA A 23 18.63 9.04 1.17
CA ALA A 23 17.50 8.11 1.12
C ALA A 23 16.19 8.90 1.11
N ARG A 24 15.39 8.75 0.05
CA ARG A 24 14.13 9.50 -0.10
C ARG A 24 12.95 8.74 0.48
N PHE A 25 12.20 9.41 1.33
CA PHE A 25 11.00 8.88 1.95
C PHE A 25 9.82 9.82 1.70
N HIS A 26 8.66 9.23 1.42
CA HIS A 26 7.40 9.96 1.31
C HIS A 26 6.40 9.34 2.27
N PHE A 27 5.93 10.11 3.26
CA PHE A 27 4.90 9.66 4.19
C PHE A 27 3.60 10.40 3.91
N THR A 28 2.53 9.65 3.69
CA THR A 28 1.18 10.22 3.73
C THR A 28 0.69 10.20 5.18
N VAL A 29 0.50 11.37 5.76
CA VAL A 29 0.15 11.55 7.19
C VAL A 29 -1.27 12.08 7.34
N PRO A 30 -1.89 11.92 8.52
CA PRO A 30 -3.21 12.49 8.78
C PRO A 30 -3.23 14.02 8.63
N PRO A 31 -4.37 14.62 8.25
CA PRO A 31 -4.49 16.06 8.09
C PRO A 31 -4.07 16.83 9.34
N GLY A 32 -3.20 17.83 9.19
CA GLY A 32 -2.69 18.68 10.27
C GLY A 32 -1.58 18.05 11.13
N GLU A 33 -1.22 16.78 10.93
CA GLU A 33 -0.18 16.10 11.73
C GLU A 33 1.24 16.27 11.16
N ALA A 34 1.41 16.83 9.95
CA ALA A 34 2.74 17.02 9.34
C ALA A 34 3.76 17.74 10.25
N PRO A 35 3.41 18.82 10.99
CA PRO A 35 4.34 19.46 11.94
C PRO A 35 4.83 18.52 13.05
N ARG A 36 3.97 17.60 13.52
CA ARG A 36 4.32 16.62 14.56
C ARG A 36 5.31 15.59 14.01
N PHE A 37 5.10 15.10 12.80
CA PHE A 37 6.05 14.18 12.15
C PHE A 37 7.39 14.85 11.85
N ALA A 38 7.39 16.13 11.46
CA ALA A 38 8.62 16.90 11.30
C ALA A 38 9.40 17.03 12.62
N ALA A 39 8.71 17.26 13.74
CA ALA A 39 9.34 17.27 15.07
C ALA A 39 9.91 15.89 15.46
N LEU A 40 9.20 14.81 15.15
CA LEU A 40 9.72 13.44 15.35
C LEU A 40 10.98 13.18 14.53
N LEU A 41 10.99 13.60 13.26
CA LEU A 41 12.15 13.47 12.37
C LEU A 41 13.37 14.23 12.92
N ALA A 42 13.18 15.45 13.40
CA ALA A 42 14.26 16.25 14.00
C ALA A 42 14.85 15.56 15.25
N GLY A 43 14.03 14.85 16.03
CA GLY A 43 14.48 14.07 17.20
C GLY A 43 15.06 12.70 16.86
N ALA A 44 14.78 12.16 15.67
CA ALA A 44 15.20 10.81 15.26
C ALA A 44 16.68 10.72 14.90
N GLY A 45 17.32 11.83 14.51
CA GLY A 45 18.66 11.85 13.90
C GLY A 45 19.74 11.09 14.68
N ALA A 46 19.77 11.20 16.01
CA ALA A 46 20.74 10.47 16.84
C ALA A 46 20.52 8.94 16.91
N ARG A 47 19.33 8.46 16.51
CA ARG A 47 18.92 7.04 16.54
C ARG A 47 18.97 6.37 15.17
N LEU A 48 19.16 7.16 14.12
CA LEU A 48 19.37 6.69 12.75
C LEU A 48 20.86 6.39 12.54
N ALA A 49 21.17 5.48 11.62
CA ALA A 49 22.55 5.06 11.38
C ALA A 49 23.42 6.24 10.92
N PRO A 50 24.65 6.40 11.47
CA PRO A 50 25.53 7.52 11.11
C PRO A 50 25.91 7.46 9.63
N GLY A 51 25.89 8.61 8.96
CA GLY A 51 26.28 8.76 7.56
C GLY A 51 25.14 8.63 6.53
N LEU A 52 23.91 8.39 6.96
CA LEU A 52 22.74 8.35 6.08
C LEU A 52 21.81 9.54 6.33
N ALA A 53 21.46 10.25 5.25
CA ALA A 53 20.61 11.45 5.30
C ALA A 53 19.23 11.14 4.71
N PRO A 54 18.19 10.93 5.55
CA PRO A 54 16.84 10.75 5.05
C PRO A 54 16.27 12.09 4.55
N GLU A 55 15.89 12.14 3.28
CA GLU A 55 15.09 13.20 2.69
C GLU A 55 13.62 12.83 2.82
N VAL A 56 12.92 13.43 3.78
CA VAL A 56 11.54 13.07 4.10
C VAL A 56 10.57 14.13 3.61
N VAL A 57 9.62 13.71 2.80
CA VAL A 57 8.48 14.53 2.37
C VAL A 57 7.21 14.02 3.04
N PHE A 58 6.40 14.94 3.54
CA PHE A 58 5.08 14.65 4.08
C PHE A 58 4.01 15.15 3.10
N SER A 59 2.98 14.33 2.90
CA SER A 59 1.76 14.74 2.21
C SER A 59 0.55 14.36 3.03
N GLU A 60 -0.57 15.02 2.79
CA GLU A 60 -1.87 14.60 3.30
C GLU A 60 -2.66 13.93 2.18
N GLN A 61 -3.60 13.05 2.53
CA GLN A 61 -4.48 12.44 1.54
C GLN A 61 -5.31 13.54 0.85
N ASN A 62 -5.35 13.51 -0.49
CA ASN A 62 -6.05 14.54 -1.26
C ASN A 62 -7.56 14.54 -0.96
N ARG A 63 -8.08 15.65 -0.43
CA ARG A 63 -9.52 15.79 -0.10
C ARG A 63 -10.45 15.73 -1.30
N ALA A 64 -9.96 15.89 -2.53
CA ALA A 64 -10.75 15.63 -3.76
C ALA A 64 -11.21 14.16 -3.88
N THR A 65 -10.63 13.29 -3.06
CA THR A 65 -10.99 11.89 -2.95
C THR A 65 -12.02 11.64 -1.85
N ASP A 66 -12.39 12.65 -1.07
CA ASP A 66 -13.42 12.50 -0.04
C ASP A 66 -14.74 12.06 -0.69
N THR A 67 -15.38 11.07 -0.09
CA THR A 67 -16.66 10.54 -0.51
C THR A 67 -17.74 10.84 0.52
N LEU A 68 -18.98 10.86 0.05
CA LEU A 68 -20.14 10.92 0.91
C LEU A 68 -20.22 9.67 1.81
N CYS A 69 -20.44 9.90 3.10
CA CYS A 69 -20.78 8.84 4.05
C CYS A 69 -22.29 8.65 4.10
N LEU A 70 -22.72 7.40 4.24
CA LEU A 70 -24.12 7.03 4.43
C LEU A 70 -24.32 6.52 5.86
N ASP A 71 -25.47 6.83 6.44
CA ASP A 71 -25.90 6.25 7.71
C ASP A 71 -26.45 4.81 7.55
N GLU A 72 -26.92 4.24 8.65
CA GLU A 72 -27.53 2.91 8.68
C GLU A 72 -28.78 2.81 7.80
N ALA A 73 -29.55 3.90 7.66
CA ALA A 73 -30.71 3.98 6.78
C ALA A 73 -30.33 4.16 5.29
N GLY A 74 -29.06 4.46 5.00
CA GLY A 74 -28.57 4.70 3.64
C GLY A 74 -28.74 6.13 3.17
N LEU A 75 -29.02 7.06 4.09
CA LEU A 75 -29.12 8.48 3.81
C LEU A 75 -27.75 9.16 3.97
N PRO A 76 -27.53 10.29 3.28
CA PRO A 76 -26.32 11.11 3.47
C PRO A 76 -26.12 11.47 4.95
N ALA A 77 -25.04 10.95 5.54
CA ALA A 77 -24.67 11.25 6.92
C ALA A 77 -24.29 12.73 7.05
N ARG A 78 -24.57 13.32 8.21
CA ARG A 78 -24.30 14.73 8.49
C ARG A 78 -23.51 14.92 9.78
N THR A 79 -22.71 15.97 9.82
CA THR A 79 -22.05 16.42 11.04
C THR A 79 -23.07 16.99 12.03
N ALA A 80 -22.67 17.21 13.29
CA ALA A 80 -23.52 17.88 14.28
C ALA A 80 -23.95 19.29 13.84
N GLY A 81 -23.17 19.95 12.96
CA GLY A 81 -23.50 21.25 12.38
C GLY A 81 -24.47 21.19 11.20
N GLY A 82 -24.88 20.00 10.76
CA GLY A 82 -25.82 19.80 9.65
C GLY A 82 -25.17 19.67 8.26
N ASP A 83 -23.85 19.87 8.13
CA ASP A 83 -23.13 19.67 6.87
C ASP A 83 -23.02 18.19 6.49
N LEU A 84 -22.86 17.90 5.20
CA LEU A 84 -22.60 16.53 4.73
C LEU A 84 -21.29 16.00 5.33
N LEU A 85 -21.34 14.81 5.90
CA LEU A 85 -20.16 14.11 6.39
C LEU A 85 -19.43 13.45 5.22
N LEU A 86 -18.25 13.98 4.89
CA LEU A 86 -17.36 13.42 3.90
C LEU A 86 -16.18 12.74 4.58
N ARG A 87 -15.71 11.62 4.01
CA ARG A 87 -14.51 10.93 4.48
C ARG A 87 -13.61 10.52 3.33
N PRO A 88 -12.30 10.38 3.59
CA PRO A 88 -11.37 9.97 2.54
C PRO A 88 -11.76 8.60 1.98
N ALA A 89 -11.83 8.46 0.65
CA ALA A 89 -12.38 7.27 -0.02
C ALA A 89 -11.46 6.04 -0.05
N GLY A 90 -10.82 5.73 1.08
CA GLY A 90 -10.00 4.54 1.22
C GLY A 90 -8.75 4.53 0.33
N HIS A 91 -8.30 3.34 -0.01
CA HIS A 91 -7.00 3.08 -0.63
C HIS A 91 -6.80 3.73 -2.00
N GLY A 92 -7.88 3.95 -2.77
CA GLY A 92 -7.80 4.57 -4.08
C GLY A 92 -7.40 6.04 -4.09
N ALA A 93 -7.53 6.70 -2.96
CA ALA A 93 -7.20 8.11 -2.82
C ALA A 93 -5.70 8.43 -2.95
N LEU A 94 -4.83 7.44 -2.79
CA LEU A 94 -3.39 7.65 -2.72
C LEU A 94 -2.71 7.59 -4.09
N LEU A 95 -3.42 7.30 -5.18
CA LEU A 95 -2.84 7.34 -6.53
C LEU A 95 -2.34 8.74 -6.89
N GLY A 96 -3.07 9.79 -6.50
CA GLY A 96 -2.62 11.17 -6.71
C GLY A 96 -1.36 11.50 -5.89
N ASN A 97 -1.33 11.09 -4.62
CA ASN A 97 -0.14 11.21 -3.77
C ASN A 97 1.06 10.45 -4.36
N LEU A 98 0.82 9.24 -4.87
CA LEU A 98 1.85 8.41 -5.51
C LEU A 98 2.43 9.08 -6.75
N ALA A 99 1.57 9.58 -7.64
CA ALA A 99 2.00 10.32 -8.83
C ALA A 99 2.80 11.59 -8.46
N ALA A 100 2.40 12.29 -7.39
CA ALA A 100 3.06 13.50 -6.93
C ALA A 100 4.44 13.27 -6.29
N THR A 101 4.81 12.03 -5.95
CA THR A 101 6.16 11.72 -5.44
C THR A 101 7.27 12.07 -6.44
N GLY A 102 6.95 12.07 -7.75
CA GLY A 102 7.90 12.31 -8.83
C GLY A 102 8.93 11.20 -9.04
N GLY A 103 8.89 10.12 -8.26
CA GLY A 103 9.82 9.00 -8.35
C GLY A 103 9.59 8.13 -9.58
N ASP A 104 10.65 7.53 -10.12
CA ASP A 104 10.55 6.65 -11.28
C ASP A 104 10.13 5.23 -10.88
N LEU A 105 10.72 4.74 -9.78
CA LEU A 105 10.41 3.50 -9.11
C LEU A 105 10.20 3.80 -7.63
N VAL A 106 9.09 3.34 -7.06
CA VAL A 106 8.71 3.62 -5.68
C VAL A 106 8.43 2.33 -4.93
N VAL A 107 9.01 2.20 -3.73
CA VAL A 107 8.69 1.12 -2.79
C VAL A 107 7.54 1.60 -1.92
N ILE A 108 6.49 0.80 -1.82
CA ILE A 108 5.25 1.12 -1.12
C ILE A 108 5.03 0.06 -0.05
N LYS A 109 4.74 0.52 1.17
CA LYS A 109 4.54 -0.32 2.35
C LYS A 109 3.58 0.35 3.32
N ASN A 110 2.78 -0.45 4.02
CA ASN A 110 2.00 0.07 5.14
C ASN A 110 2.90 0.42 6.34
N ILE A 111 2.54 1.51 7.03
CA ILE A 111 3.29 2.01 8.19
C ILE A 111 3.27 1.03 9.37
N ASP A 112 2.23 0.20 9.48
CA ASP A 112 2.00 -0.73 10.58
C ASP A 112 2.81 -2.02 10.48
N ASN A 113 3.34 -2.37 9.30
CA ASN A 113 4.28 -3.49 9.15
C ASN A 113 5.64 -3.08 9.72
N ILE A 114 5.87 -3.37 11.00
CA ILE A 114 7.06 -2.96 11.75
C ILE A 114 7.80 -4.19 12.24
N LEU A 115 9.03 -4.37 11.76
CA LEU A 115 9.87 -5.50 12.14
C LEU A 115 11.10 -5.04 12.94
N PRO A 116 11.57 -5.85 13.90
CA PRO A 116 12.78 -5.55 14.65
C PRO A 116 14.01 -5.38 13.74
N ARG A 117 14.99 -4.59 14.20
CA ARG A 117 16.22 -4.27 13.44
C ARG A 117 16.99 -5.51 12.95
N GLN A 118 16.92 -6.63 13.66
CA GLN A 118 17.54 -7.89 13.25
C GLN A 118 17.01 -8.41 11.90
N ARG A 119 15.77 -8.03 11.53
CA ARG A 119 15.12 -8.40 10.26
C ARG A 119 15.44 -7.45 9.12
N HIS A 120 15.99 -6.26 9.40
CA HIS A 120 16.19 -5.22 8.38
C HIS A 120 17.09 -5.67 7.22
N ALA A 121 18.10 -6.51 7.48
CA ALA A 121 18.96 -7.06 6.42
C ALA A 121 18.21 -8.01 5.46
N GLU A 122 17.33 -8.85 6.00
CA GLU A 122 16.47 -9.74 5.22
C GLU A 122 15.47 -8.93 4.40
N ILE A 123 14.82 -7.94 5.02
CA ILE A 123 13.88 -7.04 4.36
C ILE A 123 14.57 -6.30 3.22
N ALA A 124 15.72 -5.67 3.47
CA ALA A 124 16.47 -4.93 2.46
C ALA A 124 16.84 -5.82 1.26
N ARG A 125 17.26 -7.07 1.50
CA ARG A 125 17.54 -8.04 0.43
C ARG A 125 16.31 -8.25 -0.45
N TRP A 126 15.14 -8.48 0.13
CA TRP A 126 13.92 -8.72 -0.65
C TRP A 126 13.42 -7.46 -1.35
N LYS A 127 13.51 -6.28 -0.73
CA LYS A 127 13.22 -5.00 -1.41
C LYS A 127 14.09 -4.82 -2.65
N LEU A 128 15.39 -5.09 -2.55
CA LEU A 128 16.31 -5.00 -3.69
C LEU A 128 16.01 -6.03 -4.78
N ILE A 129 15.58 -7.25 -4.42
CA ILE A 129 15.15 -8.27 -5.39
C ILE A 129 13.89 -7.79 -6.14
N LEU A 130 12.88 -7.31 -5.43
CA LEU A 130 11.64 -6.81 -6.04
C LEU A 130 11.92 -5.60 -6.94
N ALA A 131 12.79 -4.68 -6.50
CA ALA A 131 13.19 -3.50 -7.27
C ALA A 131 14.02 -3.88 -8.50
N GLY A 132 14.98 -4.79 -8.36
CA GLY A 132 15.78 -5.31 -9.47
C GLY A 132 14.92 -6.00 -10.52
N LEU A 133 13.97 -6.83 -10.09
CA LEU A 133 13.00 -7.45 -10.99
C LEU A 133 12.14 -6.40 -11.69
N ALA A 134 11.70 -5.35 -10.99
CA ALA A 134 10.95 -4.27 -11.62
C ALA A 134 11.76 -3.59 -12.73
N VAL A 135 13.03 -3.29 -12.48
CA VAL A 135 13.95 -2.71 -13.48
C VAL A 135 14.13 -3.63 -14.68
N GLU A 136 14.40 -4.92 -14.46
CA GLU A 136 14.53 -5.92 -15.53
C GLU A 136 13.27 -5.98 -16.39
N GLN A 137 12.11 -5.99 -15.75
CA GLN A 137 10.82 -6.06 -16.41
C GLN A 137 10.48 -4.80 -17.18
N LEU A 138 10.93 -3.63 -16.73
CA LEU A 138 10.81 -2.37 -17.48
C LEU A 138 11.71 -2.37 -18.71
N ALA A 139 12.96 -2.82 -18.59
CA ALA A 139 13.90 -2.91 -19.70
C ALA A 139 13.44 -3.89 -20.80
N ALA A 140 12.82 -5.00 -20.41
CA ALA A 140 12.28 -5.99 -21.34
C ALA A 140 10.89 -5.64 -21.92
N ALA A 141 10.25 -4.56 -21.47
CA ALA A 141 8.88 -4.24 -21.85
C ALA A 141 8.76 -3.83 -23.32
N SER A 142 7.88 -4.48 -24.05
CA SER A 142 7.55 -4.15 -25.44
C SER A 142 6.05 -4.30 -25.72
N GLY A 143 5.58 -3.68 -26.81
CA GLY A 143 4.17 -3.74 -27.21
C GLY A 143 3.22 -3.31 -26.07
N ARG A 144 2.21 -4.14 -25.79
CA ARG A 144 1.22 -3.89 -24.72
C ARG A 144 1.85 -3.78 -23.33
N ALA A 145 2.96 -4.48 -23.06
CA ALA A 145 3.63 -4.41 -21.76
C ALA A 145 4.25 -3.03 -21.49
N ALA A 146 4.71 -2.34 -22.55
CA ALA A 146 5.25 -0.98 -22.49
C ALA A 146 4.16 0.11 -22.39
N GLN A 147 2.90 -0.24 -22.60
CA GLN A 147 1.74 0.67 -22.60
C GLN A 147 1.01 0.71 -21.24
N ARG A 148 1.58 0.10 -20.20
CA ARG A 148 0.95 -0.03 -18.88
C ARG A 148 1.98 0.19 -17.78
N PRO A 149 1.63 0.84 -16.66
CA PRO A 149 2.49 0.91 -15.50
C PRO A 149 2.73 -0.48 -14.91
N LEU A 150 3.92 -0.69 -14.35
CA LEU A 150 4.33 -1.94 -13.72
C LEU A 150 4.20 -1.83 -12.19
N ARG A 151 3.70 -2.89 -11.57
CA ARG A 151 3.90 -3.17 -10.15
C ARG A 151 4.43 -4.58 -9.95
N VAL A 152 5.45 -4.70 -9.12
CA VAL A 152 5.94 -5.98 -8.58
C VAL A 152 5.48 -6.05 -7.13
N CYS A 153 4.75 -7.09 -6.78
CA CYS A 153 4.10 -7.26 -5.50
C CYS A 153 4.75 -8.44 -4.76
N GLY A 154 5.44 -8.16 -3.66
CA GLY A 154 5.81 -9.18 -2.69
C GLY A 154 4.55 -9.71 -2.02
N VAL A 155 4.35 -11.03 -2.06
CA VAL A 155 3.25 -11.74 -1.40
C VAL A 155 3.82 -12.76 -0.42
N VAL A 156 3.14 -12.97 0.70
CA VAL A 156 3.56 -13.95 1.71
C VAL A 156 2.61 -15.13 1.71
N ALA A 157 3.07 -16.30 2.17
CA ALA A 157 2.20 -17.44 2.39
C ALA A 157 1.02 -17.05 3.29
N ASN A 158 -0.18 -17.45 2.92
CA ASN A 158 -1.39 -17.12 3.67
C ASN A 158 -1.49 -18.00 4.93
N SER A 159 -1.44 -17.36 6.10
CA SER A 159 -1.60 -18.00 7.41
C SER A 159 -2.97 -17.72 8.05
N GLY A 160 -3.95 -17.26 7.26
CA GLY A 160 -5.29 -16.89 7.73
C GLY A 160 -5.45 -15.40 8.06
N GLU A 161 -4.50 -14.56 7.64
CA GLU A 161 -4.58 -13.11 7.83
C GLU A 161 -5.73 -12.51 6.99
N PRO A 162 -6.58 -11.64 7.57
CA PRO A 162 -7.68 -11.03 6.85
C PRO A 162 -7.16 -9.98 5.86
N GLY A 163 -7.53 -10.14 4.58
CA GLY A 163 -7.28 -9.16 3.53
C GLY A 163 -7.29 -9.77 2.14
N GLY A 164 -6.73 -9.04 1.17
CA GLY A 164 -6.68 -9.48 -0.22
C GLY A 164 -5.49 -10.38 -0.54
N GLY A 165 -5.59 -11.11 -1.65
CA GLY A 165 -4.55 -12.01 -2.14
C GLY A 165 -4.37 -11.93 -3.65
N PRO A 166 -3.37 -12.61 -4.21
CA PRO A 166 -3.15 -12.69 -5.66
C PRO A 166 -4.11 -13.69 -6.32
N PHE A 167 -4.80 -13.26 -7.37
CA PHE A 167 -5.69 -14.11 -8.17
C PHE A 167 -5.59 -13.81 -9.66
N TRP A 168 -5.98 -14.79 -10.46
CA TRP A 168 -6.27 -14.58 -11.88
C TRP A 168 -7.68 -14.03 -12.03
N VAL A 169 -7.79 -12.83 -12.59
CA VAL A 169 -9.07 -12.17 -12.86
C VAL A 169 -9.33 -12.15 -14.36
N ALA A 170 -10.46 -12.69 -14.78
CA ALA A 170 -10.88 -12.67 -16.17
C ALA A 170 -11.20 -11.24 -16.63
N GLY A 171 -10.47 -10.75 -17.62
CA GLY A 171 -10.71 -9.48 -18.28
C GLY A 171 -11.89 -9.55 -19.24
N LYS A 172 -12.50 -8.40 -19.54
CA LYS A 172 -13.58 -8.29 -20.55
C LYS A 172 -13.12 -8.68 -21.96
N ASP A 173 -11.83 -8.55 -22.23
CA ASP A 173 -11.18 -8.95 -23.48
C ASP A 173 -10.91 -10.46 -23.55
N GLY A 174 -11.43 -11.24 -22.60
CA GLY A 174 -11.24 -12.68 -22.49
C GLY A 174 -9.87 -13.09 -21.94
N ARG A 175 -8.99 -12.14 -21.59
CA ARG A 175 -7.66 -12.43 -21.05
C ARG A 175 -7.68 -12.39 -19.54
N ALA A 176 -7.20 -13.47 -18.91
CA ALA A 176 -6.94 -13.46 -17.48
C ALA A 176 -5.70 -12.60 -17.18
N THR A 177 -5.77 -11.80 -16.13
CA THR A 177 -4.64 -10.99 -15.64
C THR A 177 -4.43 -11.24 -14.15
N PRO A 178 -3.18 -11.26 -13.67
CA PRO A 178 -2.90 -11.37 -12.25
C PRO A 178 -3.29 -10.05 -11.58
N GLN A 179 -4.11 -10.12 -10.52
CA GLN A 179 -4.58 -8.96 -9.77
C GLN A 179 -4.63 -9.29 -8.27
N ILE A 180 -4.61 -8.25 -7.45
CA ILE A 180 -4.93 -8.38 -6.03
C ILE A 180 -6.46 -8.39 -5.94
N VAL A 181 -7.07 -9.35 -5.25
CA VAL A 181 -8.52 -9.38 -5.04
C VAL A 181 -8.80 -9.34 -3.55
N GLU A 182 -9.64 -8.41 -3.12
CA GLU A 182 -10.12 -8.30 -1.75
C GLU A 182 -11.43 -9.08 -1.54
N ALA A 183 -11.70 -9.46 -0.30
CA ALA A 183 -12.94 -10.16 0.07
C ALA A 183 -14.20 -9.39 -0.34
N SER A 184 -14.16 -8.05 -0.32
CA SER A 184 -15.27 -7.18 -0.76
C SER A 184 -15.62 -7.31 -2.24
N GLN A 185 -14.70 -7.85 -3.06
CA GLN A 185 -14.86 -8.04 -4.49
C GLN A 185 -15.36 -9.45 -4.84
N VAL A 186 -15.45 -10.35 -3.86
CA VAL A 186 -15.89 -11.74 -4.03
C VAL A 186 -17.40 -11.80 -3.84
N ALA A 187 -18.12 -12.39 -4.80
CA ALA A 187 -19.56 -12.49 -4.71
C ALA A 187 -19.97 -13.48 -3.61
N ALA A 188 -20.54 -12.98 -2.51
CA ALA A 188 -20.99 -13.81 -1.39
C ALA A 188 -22.06 -14.87 -1.77
N GLY A 189 -22.77 -14.66 -2.88
CA GLY A 189 -23.75 -15.61 -3.42
C GLY A 189 -23.18 -16.64 -4.39
N ASP A 190 -21.87 -16.63 -4.67
CA ASP A 190 -21.21 -17.55 -5.59
C ASP A 190 -20.29 -18.52 -4.82
N PRO A 191 -20.74 -19.76 -4.54
CA PRO A 191 -19.95 -20.74 -3.81
C PRO A 191 -18.62 -21.07 -4.48
N ALA A 192 -18.52 -20.98 -5.80
CA ALA A 192 -17.28 -21.27 -6.53
C ALA A 192 -16.24 -20.16 -6.28
N GLN A 193 -16.64 -18.89 -6.33
CA GLN A 193 -15.74 -17.79 -5.99
C GLN A 193 -15.33 -17.81 -4.52
N LEU A 194 -16.25 -18.14 -3.61
CA LEU A 194 -15.94 -18.29 -2.19
C LEU A 194 -14.92 -19.41 -1.94
N ALA A 195 -15.08 -20.56 -2.60
CA ALA A 195 -14.14 -21.67 -2.50
C ALA A 195 -12.75 -21.30 -3.05
N LEU A 196 -12.69 -20.58 -4.17
CA LEU A 196 -11.44 -20.08 -4.75
C LEU A 196 -10.74 -19.09 -3.81
N PHE A 197 -11.49 -18.15 -3.23
CA PHE A 197 -10.95 -17.18 -2.29
C PHE A 197 -10.42 -17.84 -1.02
N ALA A 198 -11.16 -18.81 -0.47
CA ALA A 198 -10.73 -19.59 0.68
C ALA A 198 -9.49 -20.47 0.41
N ALA A 199 -9.28 -20.88 -0.85
CA ALA A 199 -8.11 -21.66 -1.27
C ALA A 199 -6.86 -20.80 -1.56
N ALA A 200 -6.90 -19.49 -1.28
CA ALA A 200 -5.78 -18.59 -1.53
C ALA A 200 -4.53 -19.03 -0.75
N THR A 201 -3.47 -19.37 -1.50
CA THR A 201 -2.18 -19.79 -0.92
C THR A 201 -1.36 -18.61 -0.41
N HIS A 202 -1.69 -17.40 -0.84
CA HIS A 202 -0.90 -16.19 -0.58
C HIS A 202 -1.76 -15.00 -0.17
N PHE A 203 -1.13 -14.10 0.57
CA PHE A 203 -1.70 -12.86 1.08
C PHE A 203 -0.89 -11.66 0.54
N ASN A 204 -1.55 -10.53 0.34
CA ASN A 204 -0.91 -9.27 -0.06
C ASN A 204 -0.54 -8.41 1.19
N PRO A 205 0.74 -8.36 1.59
CA PRO A 205 1.21 -7.52 2.70
C PRO A 205 1.32 -6.03 2.35
N VAL A 206 0.94 -5.63 1.13
CA VAL A 206 1.21 -4.30 0.57
C VAL A 206 2.73 -4.05 0.55
N ASP A 207 3.51 -5.03 0.07
CA ASP A 207 4.92 -4.87 -0.24
C ASP A 207 5.08 -4.69 -1.75
N LEU A 208 5.03 -3.45 -2.22
CA LEU A 208 4.99 -3.18 -3.65
C LEU A 208 6.18 -2.38 -4.12
N VAL A 209 6.64 -2.67 -5.33
CA VAL A 209 7.50 -1.79 -6.13
C VAL A 209 6.71 -1.36 -7.35
N ALA A 210 6.44 -0.06 -7.48
CA ALA A 210 5.66 0.50 -8.58
C ALA A 210 6.53 1.37 -9.49
N ALA A 211 6.37 1.23 -10.80
CA ALA A 211 7.02 2.05 -11.80
C ALA A 211 6.04 3.14 -12.29
N LEU A 212 6.39 4.40 -12.08
CA LEU A 212 5.50 5.54 -12.32
C LEU A 212 5.81 6.28 -13.64
N ARG A 213 6.89 5.88 -14.32
CA ARG A 213 7.29 6.44 -15.62
C ARG A 213 6.99 5.49 -16.76
N ARG A 214 6.67 6.09 -17.90
CA ARG A 214 6.63 5.48 -19.22
C ARG A 214 8.05 5.21 -19.71
N PRO A 215 8.24 4.27 -20.65
CA PRO A 215 9.55 4.02 -21.25
C PRO A 215 10.17 5.24 -21.95
N ASP A 216 9.35 6.22 -22.35
CA ASP A 216 9.80 7.50 -22.95
C ASP A 216 10.21 8.56 -21.90
N GLY A 217 10.15 8.24 -20.61
CA GLY A 217 10.46 9.15 -19.49
C GLY A 217 9.27 10.01 -19.04
N GLY A 218 8.13 9.97 -19.72
CA GLY A 218 6.91 10.66 -19.30
C GLY A 218 6.31 10.03 -18.04
N ALA A 219 5.58 10.82 -17.24
CA ALA A 219 4.77 10.25 -16.16
C ALA A 219 3.56 9.48 -16.74
N TRP A 220 3.08 8.48 -16.00
CA TRP A 220 1.79 7.84 -16.25
C TRP A 220 0.66 8.65 -15.59
N GLU A 221 -0.47 8.78 -16.30
CA GLU A 221 -1.75 9.14 -15.69
C GLU A 221 -2.32 7.91 -14.97
N LEU A 222 -1.95 7.71 -13.71
CA LEU A 222 -2.24 6.45 -12.99
C LEU A 222 -3.74 6.11 -12.92
N GLY A 223 -4.60 7.14 -12.97
CA GLY A 223 -6.06 6.99 -12.98
C GLY A 223 -6.60 6.23 -14.20
N ASP A 224 -5.91 6.29 -15.35
CA ASP A 224 -6.32 5.59 -16.58
C ASP A 224 -6.20 4.06 -16.46
N PHE A 225 -5.46 3.58 -15.46
CA PHE A 225 -5.20 2.16 -15.24
C PHE A 225 -6.02 1.58 -14.08
N VAL A 226 -7.07 2.29 -13.70
CA VAL A 226 -7.99 1.92 -12.62
C VAL A 226 -9.29 1.33 -13.21
N ASP A 227 -9.77 0.21 -12.67
CA ASP A 227 -11.12 -0.29 -12.99
C ASP A 227 -12.15 0.38 -12.08
N ALA A 228 -12.86 1.37 -12.62
CA ALA A 228 -13.88 2.12 -11.88
C ALA A 228 -15.02 1.25 -11.32
N ARG A 229 -15.18 0.02 -11.81
CA ARG A 229 -16.27 -0.90 -11.39
C ARG A 229 -15.95 -1.65 -10.11
N THR A 230 -14.71 -1.61 -9.64
CA THR A 230 -14.28 -2.33 -8.42
C THR A 230 -14.43 -1.47 -7.17
N ALA A 231 -15.22 -0.39 -7.25
CA ALA A 231 -15.57 0.41 -6.08
C ALA A 231 -16.41 -0.46 -5.14
N PHE A 232 -16.19 -0.34 -3.83
CA PHE A 232 -16.93 -1.10 -2.84
C PHE A 232 -17.34 -0.23 -1.66
N VAL A 233 -18.36 -0.67 -0.93
CA VAL A 233 -18.81 0.03 0.29
C VAL A 233 -18.20 -0.67 1.49
N SER A 234 -17.45 0.09 2.30
CA SER A 234 -16.96 -0.37 3.60
C SER A 234 -17.82 0.19 4.72
N THR A 235 -17.88 -0.53 5.84
CA THR A 235 -18.54 -0.07 7.06
C THR A 235 -17.48 0.33 8.07
N LYS A 236 -17.58 1.53 8.64
CA LYS A 236 -16.66 2.08 9.64
C LYS A 236 -17.46 2.54 10.85
N SER A 237 -16.94 2.30 12.05
CA SER A 237 -17.53 2.84 13.28
C SER A 237 -16.91 4.20 13.58
N ASP A 238 -17.75 5.19 13.91
CA ASP A 238 -17.33 6.52 14.34
C ASP A 238 -18.19 6.99 15.50
N GLY A 239 -17.58 7.26 16.66
CA GLY A 239 -18.32 7.70 17.85
C GLY A 239 -19.46 6.75 18.27
N GLY A 240 -19.36 5.45 17.93
CA GLY A 240 -20.40 4.45 18.18
C GLY A 240 -21.48 4.34 17.10
N GLN A 241 -21.45 5.17 16.06
CA GLN A 241 -22.35 5.08 14.90
C GLN A 241 -21.70 4.27 13.77
N SER A 242 -22.49 3.40 13.13
CA SER A 242 -22.08 2.67 11.94
C SER A 242 -22.26 3.56 10.70
N LEU A 243 -21.16 3.84 10.01
CA LEU A 243 -21.13 4.63 8.77
C LEU A 243 -20.73 3.73 7.60
N ARG A 244 -21.43 3.86 6.49
CA ARG A 244 -21.06 3.23 5.22
C ARG A 244 -20.34 4.24 4.34
N VAL A 245 -19.19 3.85 3.80
CA VAL A 245 -18.31 4.72 3.03
C VAL A 245 -17.99 4.04 1.69
N LEU A 246 -18.17 4.78 0.59
CA LEU A 246 -17.76 4.30 -0.73
C LEU A 246 -16.23 4.39 -0.87
N GLU A 247 -15.56 3.25 -0.87
CA GLU A 247 -14.13 3.22 -1.16
C GLU A 247 -13.90 3.31 -2.67
N ARG A 248 -13.08 4.28 -3.05
CA ARG A 248 -12.70 4.47 -4.44
C ARG A 248 -11.70 3.38 -4.84
N PRO A 249 -11.83 2.88 -6.08
CA PRO A 249 -10.81 2.05 -6.70
C PRO A 249 -9.43 2.72 -6.64
N GLY A 250 -8.38 2.01 -6.21
CA GLY A 250 -7.01 2.44 -6.53
C GLY A 250 -5.90 1.67 -5.82
N LEU A 251 -5.02 2.34 -5.06
CA LEU A 251 -3.69 1.80 -4.77
C LEU A 251 -3.75 0.48 -3.99
N TRP A 252 -2.92 -0.49 -4.40
CA TRP A 252 -2.73 -1.83 -3.81
C TRP A 252 -3.99 -2.70 -3.59
N ASN A 253 -5.12 -2.35 -4.20
CA ASN A 253 -6.31 -3.20 -4.25
C ASN A 253 -6.58 -3.72 -5.68
N GLY A 254 -7.70 -4.42 -5.86
CA GLY A 254 -8.10 -4.97 -7.15
C GLY A 254 -8.52 -3.95 -8.20
N ALA A 255 -8.51 -2.67 -7.87
CA ALA A 255 -8.77 -1.60 -8.81
C ALA A 255 -7.65 -1.33 -9.79
N MET A 256 -6.39 -1.62 -9.45
CA MET A 256 -5.25 -1.44 -10.37
C MET A 256 -5.22 -2.53 -11.47
N ALA A 257 -6.38 -2.93 -11.97
CA ALA A 257 -6.52 -3.95 -13.00
C ALA A 257 -5.80 -3.58 -14.31
N GLY A 258 -5.68 -2.28 -14.59
CA GLY A 258 -4.96 -1.74 -15.74
C GLY A 258 -3.44 -1.87 -15.65
N TRP A 259 -2.88 -2.24 -14.50
CA TRP A 259 -1.43 -2.36 -14.30
C TRP A 259 -0.88 -3.72 -14.73
N ARG A 260 0.35 -3.74 -15.25
CA ARG A 260 1.11 -4.98 -15.33
C ARG A 260 1.50 -5.37 -13.90
N THR A 261 0.98 -6.50 -13.43
CA THR A 261 1.22 -7.00 -12.07
C THR A 261 2.07 -8.25 -12.13
N ILE A 262 3.09 -8.30 -11.29
CA ILE A 262 3.93 -9.49 -11.08
C ILE A 262 3.90 -9.80 -9.60
N PHE A 263 3.62 -11.05 -9.23
CA PHE A 263 3.65 -11.51 -7.85
C PHE A 263 4.93 -12.29 -7.59
N VAL A 264 5.57 -12.02 -6.46
CA VAL A 264 6.78 -12.70 -6.01
C VAL A 264 6.54 -13.16 -4.58
N GLU A 265 6.65 -14.45 -4.33
CA GLU A 265 6.63 -14.96 -2.95
C GLU A 265 7.85 -14.42 -2.20
N VAL A 266 7.61 -13.79 -1.05
CA VAL A 266 8.63 -13.33 -0.10
C VAL A 266 8.43 -14.04 1.24
N PRO A 267 9.48 -14.21 2.07
CA PRO A 267 9.37 -14.88 3.35
C PRO A 267 8.36 -14.20 4.27
N ALA A 268 7.56 -14.98 5.00
CA ALA A 268 6.64 -14.44 5.99
C ALA A 268 7.36 -13.59 7.07
N SER A 269 8.65 -13.84 7.32
CA SER A 269 9.51 -13.05 8.21
C SER A 269 9.69 -11.58 7.79
N THR A 270 9.33 -11.20 6.55
CA THR A 270 9.34 -9.79 6.10
C THR A 270 8.02 -9.08 6.33
N PHE A 271 7.07 -9.70 7.03
CA PHE A 271 5.75 -9.16 7.30
C PHE A 271 5.29 -9.39 8.75
N ALA A 272 5.13 -8.31 9.51
CA ALA A 272 4.54 -8.33 10.85
C ALA A 272 3.75 -7.03 11.11
N PRO A 273 2.44 -6.99 10.77
CA PRO A 273 1.61 -5.80 10.98
C PRO A 273 1.23 -5.62 12.45
N VAL A 274 1.28 -4.39 12.93
CA VAL A 274 0.88 -4.00 14.29
C VAL A 274 -0.38 -3.16 14.23
N LYS A 275 -1.54 -3.78 14.41
CA LYS A 275 -2.86 -3.10 14.39
C LYS A 275 -3.33 -2.72 15.80
N THR A 276 -2.91 -3.49 16.80
CA THR A 276 -3.22 -3.30 18.21
C THR A 276 -1.94 -3.43 19.04
N VAL A 277 -1.98 -2.91 20.27
CA VAL A 277 -0.85 -3.05 21.20
C VAL A 277 -0.47 -4.52 21.47
N LEU A 278 -1.44 -5.44 21.39
CA LEU A 278 -1.22 -6.86 21.64
C LEU A 278 -0.45 -7.53 20.51
N ASP A 279 -0.45 -6.96 19.30
CA ASP A 279 0.32 -7.51 18.18
C ASP A 279 1.83 -7.44 18.46
N LEU A 280 2.30 -6.48 19.27
CA LEU A 280 3.70 -6.40 19.70
C LEU A 280 4.15 -7.59 20.57
N LEU A 281 3.22 -8.41 21.06
CA LEU A 281 3.55 -9.63 21.82
C LEU A 281 3.80 -10.84 20.91
N ARG A 282 3.56 -10.73 19.60
CA ARG A 282 3.80 -11.84 18.68
C ARG A 282 5.31 -12.12 18.55
N PRO A 283 5.72 -13.38 18.32
CA PRO A 283 7.14 -13.77 18.26
C PRO A 283 7.96 -12.98 17.23
N GLU A 284 7.32 -12.49 16.17
CA GLU A 284 7.94 -11.70 15.11
C GLU A 284 8.51 -10.36 15.62
N HIS A 285 7.98 -9.83 16.72
CA HIS A 285 8.44 -8.60 17.36
C HIS A 285 9.38 -8.86 18.54
N ALA A 286 9.59 -10.13 18.93
CA ALA A 286 10.51 -10.45 20.01
C ALA A 286 11.95 -10.18 19.56
N THR A 287 12.61 -9.22 20.22
CA THR A 287 14.07 -9.13 20.18
C THR A 287 14.60 -10.29 21.01
N SER A 288 15.29 -11.25 20.39
CA SER A 288 16.05 -12.25 21.15
C SER A 288 16.91 -11.51 22.17
N GLY A 289 16.70 -11.81 23.45
CA GLY A 289 17.42 -11.21 24.58
C GLY A 289 18.89 -11.60 24.61
#